data_AF-A0A9Q0YI69-F1
#
_entry.id   AF-A0A9Q0YI69-F1
#
_cell.length_a   1.000
_cell.length_b   1.000
_cell.length_c   1.000
_cell.angle_alpha   90.00
_cell.angle_beta   90.00
_cell.angle_gamma   90.00
#
_symmetry.space_group_name_H-M   'P 1'
#
loop_
_entity.id
_entity.type
_entity.pdbx_description
1 polymer ?
#
loop_
_entity_poly.entity_id
_entity_poly.type
_entity_poly.pdbx_seq_one_letter_code
_entity_poly.pdbx_strand_id
1 'polypeptide(L)'
;MNTVLTILHSSVEIADKLHLESVVVVLDQAIYSKAQIIRWQNAEFMKGLVLRLGEFHTAMSFLGYIGKRFCNGGLQDIFIEAGVVTAGSVNSVMSGKHYNRAIRAHKLVSEALHKFRFESYLQTVSEEDANLFRQLVSKLQTHFPEESYFQIAESAEFERFQSSFDKFIASGSTTFQFWNLYIDRVEILLLFLRATREADWNLHISSVRCMLPWFFAYDHQNYVRF
;
A
#
# COMPACT_ATOMS: atom_id res chain seq x y z
N MET A 1 -19.64 14.08 21.85
CA MET A 1 -19.94 12.69 22.28
C MET A 1 -21.28 12.24 21.71
N ASN A 2 -22.33 13.08 21.80
CA ASN A 2 -23.65 12.82 21.23
C ASN A 2 -23.63 12.41 19.75
N THR A 3 -22.90 13.16 18.90
CA THR A 3 -22.85 12.88 17.44
C THR A 3 -22.28 11.51 17.07
N VAL A 4 -21.23 11.05 17.77
CA VAL A 4 -20.63 9.73 17.48
C VAL A 4 -21.59 8.62 17.87
N LEU A 5 -22.22 8.74 19.03
CA LEU A 5 -23.21 7.78 19.50
C LEU A 5 -24.41 7.69 18.56
N THR A 6 -24.91 8.84 18.08
CA THR A 6 -25.98 8.88 17.07
C THR A 6 -25.59 8.13 15.80
N ILE A 7 -24.37 8.33 15.28
CA ILE A 7 -23.88 7.61 14.09
C ILE A 7 -23.87 6.09 14.33
N LEU A 8 -23.42 5.63 15.49
CA LEU A 8 -23.39 4.20 15.80
C LEU A 8 -24.79 3.59 15.89
N HIS A 9 -25.73 4.24 16.57
CA HIS A 9 -27.13 3.79 16.63
C HIS A 9 -27.78 3.77 15.25
N SER A 10 -27.65 4.85 14.48
CA SER A 10 -28.20 4.90 13.12
C SER A 10 -27.60 3.80 12.23
N SER A 11 -26.32 3.44 12.44
CA SER A 11 -25.69 2.34 11.70
C SER A 11 -26.32 0.99 12.04
N VAL A 12 -26.60 0.72 13.32
CA VAL A 12 -27.30 -0.50 13.75
C VAL A 12 -28.73 -0.53 13.20
N GLU A 13 -29.47 0.57 13.29
CA GLU A 13 -30.83 0.65 12.73
C GLU A 13 -30.85 0.39 11.22
N ILE A 14 -29.83 0.85 10.48
CA ILE A 14 -29.67 0.57 9.05
C ILE A 14 -29.39 -0.93 8.84
N ALA A 15 -28.51 -1.53 9.64
CA ALA A 15 -28.21 -2.97 9.56
C ALA A 15 -29.47 -3.81 9.79
N ASP A 16 -30.27 -3.48 10.81
CA ASP A 16 -31.52 -4.17 11.13
C ASP A 16 -32.55 -4.07 10.00
N LYS A 17 -32.74 -2.85 9.45
CA LYS A 17 -33.64 -2.61 8.31
C LYS A 17 -33.22 -3.35 7.04
N LEU A 18 -31.92 -3.56 6.86
CA LEU A 18 -31.36 -4.31 5.73
C LEU A 18 -31.19 -5.81 6.02
N HIS A 19 -31.59 -6.27 7.22
CA HIS A 19 -31.44 -7.65 7.69
C HIS A 19 -29.99 -8.15 7.63
N LEU A 20 -29.03 -7.27 7.93
CA LEU A 20 -27.60 -7.59 7.99
C LEU A 20 -27.22 -7.99 9.42
N GLU A 21 -26.39 -9.04 9.56
CA GLU A 21 -25.86 -9.44 10.86
C GLU A 21 -24.91 -8.37 11.46
N SER A 22 -24.17 -7.69 10.60
CA SER A 22 -23.29 -6.59 10.99
C SER A 22 -23.13 -5.56 9.87
N VAL A 23 -22.69 -4.36 10.23
CA VAL A 23 -22.37 -3.28 9.28
C VAL A 23 -20.97 -2.73 9.52
N VAL A 24 -20.28 -2.43 8.42
CA VAL A 24 -18.96 -1.80 8.46
C VAL A 24 -19.13 -0.28 8.49
N VAL A 25 -18.54 0.38 9.49
CA VAL A 25 -18.55 1.84 9.62
C VAL A 25 -17.11 2.36 9.48
N VAL A 26 -16.89 3.14 8.42
CA VAL A 26 -15.57 3.74 8.13
C VAL A 26 -15.50 5.12 8.76
N LEU A 27 -14.47 5.37 9.56
CA LEU A 27 -14.32 6.59 10.34
C LEU A 27 -12.90 7.15 10.25
N ASP A 28 -12.78 8.47 10.22
CA ASP A 28 -11.48 9.14 10.38
C ASP A 28 -10.89 8.84 11.76
N GLN A 29 -9.56 8.85 11.87
CA GLN A 29 -8.83 8.39 13.06
C GLN A 29 -9.35 8.98 14.38
N ALA A 30 -9.64 10.29 14.41
CA ALA A 30 -10.11 10.97 15.62
C ALA A 30 -11.53 10.54 16.04
N ILE A 31 -12.37 10.13 15.10
CA ILE A 31 -13.72 9.62 15.36
C ILE A 31 -13.67 8.13 15.64
N TYR A 32 -12.88 7.38 14.88
CA TYR A 32 -12.64 5.95 15.02
C TYR A 32 -12.22 5.59 16.46
N SER A 33 -11.20 6.26 17.00
CA SER A 33 -10.73 6.02 18.37
C SER A 33 -11.82 6.20 19.42
N LYS A 34 -12.65 7.25 19.30
CA LYS A 34 -13.79 7.49 20.22
C LYS A 34 -14.89 6.46 20.03
N ALA A 35 -15.23 6.14 18.78
CA ALA A 35 -16.25 5.16 18.44
C ALA A 35 -15.86 3.76 18.94
N GLN A 36 -14.57 3.40 18.88
CA GLN A 36 -14.07 2.12 19.34
C GLN A 36 -14.19 1.97 20.86
N ILE A 37 -13.91 3.03 21.63
CA ILE A 37 -14.14 3.06 23.09
C ILE A 37 -15.63 2.84 23.41
N ILE A 38 -16.52 3.54 22.71
CA ILE A 38 -17.98 3.39 22.90
C ILE A 38 -18.43 1.98 22.54
N ARG A 39 -17.95 1.45 21.40
CA ARG A 39 -18.27 0.11 20.92
C ARG A 39 -17.87 -0.96 21.92
N TRP A 40 -16.67 -0.90 22.50
CA TRP A 40 -16.21 -1.88 23.49
C TRP A 40 -17.04 -1.92 24.77
N GLN A 41 -17.75 -0.83 25.09
CA GLN A 41 -18.60 -0.72 26.27
C GLN A 41 -20.04 -1.15 26.03
N ASN A 42 -20.43 -1.46 24.79
CA ASN A 42 -21.80 -1.81 24.43
C ASN A 42 -21.84 -3.13 23.63
N ALA A 43 -22.49 -4.15 24.20
CA ALA A 43 -22.57 -5.49 23.59
C ALA A 43 -23.31 -5.51 22.23
N GLU A 44 -24.33 -4.66 22.07
CA GLU A 44 -25.05 -4.49 20.80
C GLU A 44 -24.11 -3.96 19.72
N PHE A 45 -23.36 -2.90 20.03
CA PHE A 45 -22.39 -2.33 19.11
C PHE A 45 -21.23 -3.27 18.81
N MET A 46 -20.74 -4.01 19.81
CA MET A 46 -19.67 -4.99 19.57
C MET A 46 -20.09 -6.07 18.58
N LYS A 47 -21.34 -6.53 18.66
CA LYS A 47 -21.89 -7.57 17.79
C LYS A 47 -22.24 -7.02 16.39
N GLY A 48 -22.96 -5.90 16.33
CA GLY A 48 -23.52 -5.37 15.09
C GLY A 48 -22.60 -4.46 14.28
N LEU A 49 -21.54 -3.90 14.88
CA LEU A 49 -20.67 -2.93 14.20
C LEU A 49 -19.25 -3.46 14.02
N VAL A 50 -18.74 -3.30 12.80
CA VAL A 50 -17.33 -3.46 12.45
C VAL A 50 -16.77 -2.08 12.14
N LEU A 51 -16.01 -1.49 13.06
CA LEU A 51 -15.40 -0.18 12.82
C LEU A 51 -14.12 -0.35 12.00
N ARG A 52 -13.90 0.55 11.03
CA ARG A 52 -12.72 0.57 10.17
C ARG A 52 -12.13 1.98 10.10
N LEU A 53 -10.80 2.09 10.15
CA LEU A 53 -10.12 3.35 9.90
C LEU A 53 -10.26 3.77 8.43
N GLY A 54 -10.52 5.06 8.23
CA GLY A 54 -10.59 5.66 6.90
C GLY A 54 -9.31 5.43 6.08
N GLU A 55 -9.48 5.02 4.82
CA GLU A 55 -8.37 4.76 3.90
C GLU A 55 -7.56 6.03 3.63
N PHE A 56 -8.24 7.14 3.37
CA PHE A 56 -7.59 8.38 2.94
C PHE A 56 -6.50 8.85 3.91
N HIS A 57 -6.83 9.00 5.20
CA HIS A 57 -5.87 9.47 6.19
C HIS A 57 -4.81 8.42 6.57
N THR A 58 -5.16 7.13 6.50
CA THR A 58 -4.18 6.03 6.65
C THR A 58 -3.13 6.09 5.54
N ALA A 59 -3.57 6.22 4.29
CA ALA A 59 -2.68 6.34 3.13
C ALA A 59 -1.84 7.63 3.18
N MET A 60 -2.43 8.78 3.54
CA MET A 60 -1.67 10.02 3.76
C MET A 60 -0.61 9.89 4.84
N SER A 61 -0.93 9.20 5.94
CA SER A 61 0.04 8.96 7.01
C SER A 61 1.19 8.06 6.54
N PHE A 62 0.88 7.05 5.74
CA PHE A 62 1.89 6.15 5.20
C PHE A 62 2.76 6.84 4.14
N LEU A 63 2.18 7.71 3.30
CA LEU A 63 2.92 8.60 2.41
C LEU A 63 3.88 9.52 3.19
N GLY A 64 3.42 10.11 4.29
CA GLY A 64 4.27 10.93 5.17
C GLY A 64 5.45 10.14 5.73
N TYR A 65 5.25 8.88 6.09
CA TYR A 65 6.33 7.96 6.46
C TYR A 65 7.33 7.76 5.31
N ILE A 66 6.86 7.41 4.10
CA ILE A 66 7.73 7.17 2.95
C ILE A 66 8.55 8.44 2.67
N GLY A 67 7.91 9.61 2.63
CA GLY A 67 8.61 10.87 2.45
C GLY A 67 9.66 11.10 3.53
N LYS A 68 9.33 10.95 4.82
CA LYS A 68 10.28 11.15 5.93
C LYS A 68 11.49 10.21 5.84
N ARG A 69 11.30 8.95 5.44
CA ARG A 69 12.39 7.97 5.32
C ARG A 69 13.29 8.25 4.11
N PHE A 70 12.70 8.53 2.94
CA PHE A 70 13.43 8.52 1.67
C PHE A 70 13.81 9.92 1.17
N CYS A 71 13.23 10.99 1.72
CA CYS A 71 13.46 12.39 1.30
C CYS A 71 14.95 12.72 1.15
N ASN A 72 15.71 12.58 2.24
CA ASN A 72 17.14 12.92 2.27
C ASN A 72 18.04 11.81 1.68
N GLY A 73 17.44 10.70 1.25
CA GLY A 73 18.15 9.64 0.52
C GLY A 73 18.17 9.87 -0.99
N GLY A 74 17.81 11.07 -1.46
CA GLY A 74 17.76 11.45 -2.86
C GLY A 74 16.37 11.42 -3.50
N LEU A 75 15.33 10.96 -2.79
CA LEU A 75 13.97 10.93 -3.36
C LEU A 75 13.45 12.34 -3.69
N GLN A 76 13.81 13.34 -2.86
CA GLN A 76 13.44 14.73 -3.12
C GLN A 76 14.04 15.23 -4.42
N ASP A 77 15.33 14.96 -4.60
CA ASP A 77 16.08 15.38 -5.78
C ASP A 77 15.53 14.67 -7.02
N ILE A 78 15.25 13.36 -6.94
CA ILE A 78 14.60 12.62 -8.03
C ILE A 78 13.26 13.25 -8.42
N PHE A 79 12.41 13.60 -7.46
CA PHE A 79 11.12 14.22 -7.76
C PHE A 79 11.26 15.58 -8.47
N ILE A 80 12.25 16.39 -8.08
CA ILE A 80 12.47 17.73 -8.63
C ILE A 80 13.17 17.64 -9.99
N GLU A 81 14.31 16.99 -10.05
CA GLU A 81 15.18 16.94 -11.23
C GLU A 81 14.54 16.16 -12.39
N ALA A 82 13.72 15.14 -12.10
CA ALA A 82 12.96 14.44 -13.12
C ALA A 82 11.68 15.18 -13.56
N GLY A 83 11.40 16.37 -13.02
CA GLY A 83 10.23 17.18 -13.37
C GLY A 83 8.89 16.59 -12.92
N VAL A 84 8.91 15.62 -11.99
CA VAL A 84 7.69 14.97 -11.47
C VAL A 84 6.93 15.89 -10.52
N VAL A 85 7.66 16.66 -9.71
CA VAL A 85 7.13 17.60 -8.73
C VAL A 85 7.97 18.88 -8.75
N THR A 86 7.31 20.04 -8.72
CA THR A 86 8.03 21.32 -8.62
C THR A 86 8.58 21.53 -7.22
N ALA A 87 9.73 22.22 -7.10
CA ALA A 87 10.36 22.53 -5.82
C ALA A 87 9.41 23.19 -4.81
N GLY A 88 8.52 24.08 -5.28
CA GLY A 88 7.53 24.75 -4.42
C GLY A 88 6.46 23.83 -3.82
N SER A 89 6.30 22.61 -4.32
CA SER A 89 5.28 21.66 -3.83
C SER A 89 5.84 20.35 -3.27
N VAL A 90 7.16 20.16 -3.31
CA VAL A 90 7.82 18.91 -2.90
C VAL A 90 7.58 18.59 -1.42
N ASN A 91 7.60 19.59 -0.54
CA ASN A 91 7.38 19.39 0.89
C ASN A 91 5.97 18.88 1.19
N SER A 92 4.97 19.39 0.48
CA SER A 92 3.58 18.94 0.62
C SER A 92 3.35 17.55 0.01
N VAL A 93 4.13 17.17 -1.00
CA VAL A 93 4.14 15.81 -1.55
C VAL A 93 4.81 14.84 -0.59
N MET A 94 6.00 15.16 -0.08
CA MET A 94 6.76 14.35 0.87
C MET A 94 6.01 14.13 2.19
N SER A 95 5.29 15.14 2.67
CA SER A 95 4.45 15.00 3.87
C SER A 95 3.14 14.24 3.64
N GLY A 96 2.86 13.81 2.39
CA GLY A 96 1.61 13.13 2.03
C GLY A 96 0.37 14.05 2.00
N LYS A 97 0.52 15.35 2.27
CA LYS A 97 -0.59 16.33 2.31
C LYS A 97 -1.23 16.55 0.94
N HIS A 98 -0.44 16.56 -0.13
CA HIS A 98 -0.96 16.58 -1.49
C HIS A 98 -1.19 15.17 -2.01
N TYR A 99 -2.19 14.49 -1.45
CA TYR A 99 -2.47 13.06 -1.67
C TYR A 99 -2.36 12.64 -3.15
N ASN A 100 -3.15 13.23 -4.05
CA ASN A 100 -3.17 12.82 -5.47
C ASN A 100 -1.80 13.00 -6.15
N ARG A 101 -1.10 14.10 -5.84
CA ARG A 101 0.22 14.40 -6.40
C ARG A 101 1.28 13.45 -5.83
N ALA A 102 1.20 13.14 -4.54
CA ALA A 102 2.09 12.20 -3.88
C ALA A 102 1.92 10.78 -4.42
N ILE A 103 0.67 10.28 -4.51
CA ILE A 103 0.39 8.97 -5.12
C ILE A 103 0.95 8.89 -6.54
N ARG A 104 0.74 9.93 -7.36
CA ARG A 104 1.29 9.97 -8.72
C ARG A 104 2.82 9.92 -8.70
N ALA A 105 3.47 10.75 -7.89
CA ALA A 105 4.93 10.83 -7.83
C ALA A 105 5.56 9.49 -7.40
N HIS A 106 5.03 8.87 -6.34
CA HIS A 106 5.50 7.58 -5.86
C HIS A 106 5.29 6.46 -6.87
N LYS A 107 4.15 6.43 -7.58
CA LYS A 107 3.91 5.46 -8.66
C LYS A 107 4.93 5.59 -9.78
N LEU A 108 5.20 6.81 -10.25
CA LEU A 108 6.12 7.05 -11.35
C LEU A 108 7.56 6.63 -10.99
N VAL A 109 8.03 7.00 -9.79
CA VAL A 109 9.38 6.64 -9.35
C VAL A 109 9.49 5.15 -9.08
N SER A 110 8.51 4.53 -8.41
CA SER A 110 8.49 3.08 -8.18
C SER A 110 8.52 2.30 -9.51
N GLU A 111 7.69 2.67 -10.48
CA GLU A 111 7.69 2.08 -11.83
C GLU A 111 9.04 2.21 -12.54
N ALA A 112 9.66 3.39 -12.49
CA ALA A 112 10.98 3.62 -13.09
C ALA A 112 12.05 2.74 -12.42
N LEU A 113 12.03 2.65 -11.08
CA LEU A 113 12.96 1.81 -10.34
C LEU A 113 12.75 0.31 -10.61
N HIS A 114 11.50 -0.15 -10.76
CA HIS A 114 11.21 -1.53 -11.19
C HIS A 114 11.84 -1.84 -12.55
N LYS A 115 11.71 -0.92 -13.52
CA LYS A 115 12.29 -1.08 -14.85
C LYS A 115 13.81 -1.18 -14.78
N PHE A 116 14.47 -0.24 -14.09
CA PHE A 116 15.92 -0.29 -13.93
C PHE A 116 16.38 -1.54 -13.20
N ARG A 117 15.66 -1.98 -12.16
CA ARG A 117 15.95 -3.21 -11.42
C ARG A 117 15.85 -4.44 -12.32
N PHE A 118 14.80 -4.53 -13.12
CA PHE A 118 14.60 -5.64 -14.05
C PHE A 118 15.64 -5.63 -15.19
N GLU A 119 15.91 -4.49 -15.80
CA GLU A 119 16.95 -4.36 -16.83
C GLU A 119 18.33 -4.73 -16.30
N SER A 120 18.67 -4.29 -15.08
CA SER A 120 19.92 -4.64 -14.43
C SER A 120 20.03 -6.15 -14.18
N TYR A 121 18.94 -6.78 -13.75
CA TYR A 121 18.88 -8.22 -13.56
C TYR A 121 19.12 -8.98 -14.88
N LEU A 122 18.49 -8.54 -15.98
CA LEU A 122 18.61 -9.20 -17.27
C LEU A 122 20.05 -9.17 -17.83
N GLN A 123 20.89 -8.23 -17.39
CA GLN A 123 22.33 -8.20 -17.73
C GLN A 123 23.16 -9.24 -16.96
N THR A 124 22.61 -9.84 -15.90
CA THR A 124 23.31 -10.83 -15.06
C THR A 124 23.06 -12.29 -15.46
N VAL A 125 22.08 -12.52 -16.35
CA VAL A 125 21.69 -13.86 -16.82
C VAL A 125 22.12 -14.06 -18.27
N SER A 126 22.00 -15.30 -18.77
CA SER A 126 22.28 -15.61 -20.18
C SER A 126 21.30 -14.86 -21.10
N GLU A 127 21.70 -14.60 -22.34
CA GLU A 127 20.81 -13.94 -23.32
C GLU A 127 19.53 -14.75 -23.58
N GLU A 128 19.64 -16.08 -23.56
CA GLU A 128 18.50 -17.01 -23.66
C GLU A 128 17.52 -16.81 -22.50
N ASP A 129 18.00 -16.80 -21.26
CA ASP A 129 17.18 -16.58 -20.06
C ASP A 129 16.61 -15.16 -20.04
N ALA A 130 17.39 -14.16 -20.45
CA ALA A 130 16.92 -12.77 -20.52
C ALA A 130 15.72 -12.64 -21.49
N ASN A 131 15.80 -13.27 -22.66
CA ASN A 131 14.71 -13.27 -23.64
C ASN A 131 13.49 -14.04 -23.12
N LEU A 132 13.71 -15.19 -22.48
CA LEU A 132 12.64 -15.97 -21.84
C LEU A 132 11.90 -15.15 -20.78
N PHE A 133 12.63 -14.50 -19.86
CA PHE A 133 12.03 -13.74 -18.77
C PHE A 133 11.32 -12.47 -19.27
N ARG A 134 11.84 -11.80 -20.30
CA ARG A 134 11.11 -10.69 -20.97
C ARG A 134 9.77 -11.16 -21.53
N GLN A 135 9.75 -12.31 -22.22
CA GLN A 135 8.51 -12.87 -22.74
C GLN A 135 7.55 -13.28 -21.62
N LEU A 136 8.07 -13.86 -20.54
CA LEU A 136 7.27 -14.25 -19.38
C LEU A 136 6.56 -13.06 -18.73
N VAL A 137 7.29 -11.97 -18.47
CA VAL A 137 6.73 -10.73 -17.92
C VAL A 137 5.71 -10.11 -18.89
N SER A 138 5.97 -10.15 -20.20
CA SER A 138 5.03 -9.67 -21.21
C SER A 138 3.74 -10.51 -21.25
N LYS A 139 3.84 -11.84 -21.08
CA LYS A 139 2.68 -12.73 -20.96
C LYS A 139 1.86 -12.40 -19.71
N LEU A 140 2.49 -12.24 -18.55
CA LEU A 140 1.80 -11.84 -17.33
C LEU A 140 1.03 -10.52 -17.51
N GLN A 141 1.66 -9.53 -18.14
CA GLN A 141 1.02 -8.24 -18.40
C GLN A 141 -0.21 -8.37 -19.33
N THR A 142 -0.10 -9.17 -20.38
CA THR A 142 -1.15 -9.30 -21.41
C THR A 142 -2.33 -10.16 -20.97
N HIS A 143 -2.11 -11.11 -20.05
CA HIS A 143 -3.14 -12.04 -19.59
C HIS A 143 -3.79 -11.61 -18.26
N PHE A 144 -3.34 -10.52 -17.63
CA PHE A 144 -3.98 -10.02 -16.41
C PHE A 144 -5.33 -9.35 -16.71
N PRO A 145 -6.43 -9.64 -15.98
CA PRO A 145 -6.54 -10.49 -14.79
C PRO A 145 -7.14 -11.90 -15.05
N GLU A 146 -7.02 -12.43 -16.26
CA GLU A 146 -7.63 -13.70 -16.70
C GLU A 146 -7.04 -14.93 -15.98
N GLU A 147 -7.72 -16.08 -16.03
CA GLU A 147 -7.26 -17.33 -15.38
C GLU A 147 -5.86 -17.77 -15.84
N SER A 148 -5.54 -17.53 -17.11
CA SER A 148 -4.21 -17.76 -17.68
C SER A 148 -3.09 -17.00 -16.97
N TYR A 149 -3.37 -15.85 -16.35
CA TYR A 149 -2.40 -15.13 -15.52
C TYR A 149 -1.90 -16.02 -14.38
N PHE A 150 -2.81 -16.69 -13.68
CA PHE A 150 -2.48 -17.55 -12.53
C PHE A 150 -1.69 -18.79 -12.98
N GLN A 151 -2.07 -19.39 -14.11
CA GLN A 151 -1.32 -20.50 -14.70
C GLN A 151 0.13 -20.11 -15.03
N ILE A 152 0.35 -18.89 -15.53
CA ILE A 152 1.71 -18.38 -15.79
C ILE A 152 2.44 -18.12 -14.46
N ALA A 153 1.78 -17.49 -13.48
CA ALA A 153 2.36 -17.18 -12.18
C ALA A 153 2.71 -18.43 -11.35
N GLU A 154 2.05 -19.56 -11.61
CA GLU A 154 2.31 -20.85 -10.96
C GLU A 154 3.19 -21.78 -11.81
N SER A 155 3.68 -21.31 -12.97
CA SER A 155 4.55 -22.08 -13.85
C SER A 155 5.97 -22.27 -13.27
N ALA A 156 6.62 -23.37 -13.65
CA ALA A 156 8.00 -23.64 -13.25
C ALA A 156 8.97 -22.59 -13.82
N GLU A 157 8.66 -22.02 -14.99
CA GLU A 157 9.40 -20.93 -15.60
C GLU A 157 9.33 -19.66 -14.75
N PHE A 158 8.15 -19.34 -14.19
CA PHE A 158 7.99 -18.23 -13.27
C PHE A 158 8.67 -18.46 -11.94
N GLU A 159 8.57 -19.66 -11.38
CA GLU A 159 9.28 -20.01 -10.14
C GLU A 159 10.81 -19.89 -10.33
N ARG A 160 11.33 -20.35 -11.47
CA ARG A 160 12.75 -20.19 -11.84
C ARG A 160 13.15 -18.72 -11.98
N PHE A 161 12.33 -17.92 -12.67
CA PHE A 161 12.52 -16.48 -12.79
C PHE A 161 12.55 -15.81 -11.42
N GLN A 162 11.51 -16.03 -10.60
CA GLN A 162 11.36 -15.42 -9.28
C GLN A 162 12.53 -15.80 -8.37
N SER A 163 12.88 -17.08 -8.30
CA SER A 163 14.02 -17.55 -7.48
C SER A 163 15.35 -16.94 -7.90
N SER A 164 15.57 -16.75 -9.20
CA SER A 164 16.78 -16.12 -9.72
C SER A 164 16.78 -14.61 -9.48
N PHE A 165 15.63 -13.96 -9.65
CA PHE A 165 15.45 -12.53 -9.42
C PHE A 165 15.62 -12.17 -7.94
N ASP A 166 15.07 -12.98 -7.04
CA ASP A 166 15.20 -12.79 -5.58
C ASP A 166 16.67 -12.92 -5.13
N LYS A 167 17.42 -13.87 -5.71
CA LYS A 167 18.87 -14.00 -5.46
C LYS A 167 19.63 -12.77 -5.94
N PHE A 168 19.31 -12.27 -7.14
CA PHE A 168 19.88 -11.02 -7.65
C PHE A 168 19.58 -9.87 -6.69
N ILE A 169 18.32 -9.73 -6.27
CA ILE A 169 17.91 -8.69 -5.33
C ILE A 169 18.72 -8.78 -4.04
N ALA A 170 18.82 -9.96 -3.43
CA ALA A 170 19.54 -10.18 -2.18
C ALA A 170 21.05 -9.88 -2.27
N SER A 171 21.65 -10.05 -3.45
CA SER A 171 23.08 -9.83 -3.68
C SER A 171 23.49 -8.37 -3.89
N GLY A 172 22.52 -7.46 -4.04
CA GLY A 172 22.79 -6.07 -4.38
C GLY A 172 23.39 -5.24 -3.24
N SER A 173 24.05 -4.14 -3.61
CA SER A 173 24.72 -3.22 -2.67
C SER A 173 23.75 -2.55 -1.68
N THR A 174 24.29 -1.93 -0.62
CA THR A 174 23.48 -1.19 0.37
C THR A 174 22.57 -0.14 -0.25
N THR A 175 23.06 0.62 -1.24
CA THR A 175 22.25 1.61 -1.97
C THR A 175 21.15 0.97 -2.78
N PHE A 176 21.44 -0.17 -3.41
CA PHE A 176 20.44 -0.94 -4.14
C PHE A 176 19.34 -1.48 -3.19
N GLN A 177 19.73 -2.03 -2.03
CA GLN A 177 18.77 -2.44 -0.99
C GLN A 177 17.91 -1.29 -0.47
N PHE A 178 18.49 -0.10 -0.32
CA PHE A 178 17.75 1.09 0.08
C PHE A 178 16.61 1.41 -0.89
N TRP A 179 16.85 1.33 -2.20
CA TRP A 179 15.81 1.56 -3.21
C TRP A 179 14.83 0.39 -3.36
N ASN A 180 15.25 -0.85 -3.12
CA ASN A 180 14.31 -1.98 -2.99
C ASN A 180 13.34 -1.76 -1.84
N LEU A 181 13.84 -1.30 -0.70
CA LEU A 181 12.99 -0.94 0.44
C LEU A 181 11.95 0.10 0.04
N TYR A 182 12.34 1.12 -0.74
CA TYR A 182 11.40 2.12 -1.25
C TYR A 182 10.29 1.49 -2.11
N ILE A 183 10.68 0.64 -3.06
CA ILE A 183 9.74 -0.09 -3.92
C ILE A 183 8.72 -0.86 -3.07
N ASP A 184 9.19 -1.69 -2.13
CA ASP A 184 8.33 -2.49 -1.27
C ASP A 184 7.33 -1.63 -0.48
N ARG A 185 7.74 -0.44 -0.02
CA ARG A 185 6.82 0.48 0.68
C ARG A 185 5.77 1.04 -0.27
N VAL A 186 6.15 1.44 -1.48
CA VAL A 186 5.16 1.91 -2.46
C VAL A 186 4.20 0.77 -2.81
N GLU A 187 4.67 -0.46 -2.98
CA GLU A 187 3.81 -1.63 -3.22
C GLU A 187 2.79 -1.85 -2.09
N ILE A 188 3.22 -1.84 -0.82
CA ILE A 188 2.31 -1.95 0.34
C ILE A 188 1.24 -0.86 0.30
N LEU A 189 1.61 0.38 -0.04
CA LEU A 189 0.65 1.48 -0.21
C LEU A 189 -0.35 1.17 -1.33
N LEU A 190 0.12 0.70 -2.48
CA LEU A 190 -0.75 0.38 -3.63
C LEU A 190 -1.68 -0.80 -3.33
N LEU A 191 -1.22 -1.83 -2.61
CA LEU A 191 -2.06 -2.95 -2.17
C LEU A 191 -3.15 -2.48 -1.21
N PHE A 192 -2.85 -1.57 -0.28
CA PHE A 192 -3.84 -0.98 0.61
C PHE A 192 -4.92 -0.18 -0.13
N LEU A 193 -4.50 0.61 -1.14
CA LEU A 193 -5.43 1.36 -1.99
C LEU A 193 -6.30 0.41 -2.82
N ARG A 194 -5.69 -0.63 -3.40
CA ARG A 194 -6.38 -1.66 -4.19
C ARG A 194 -7.43 -2.37 -3.33
N ALA A 195 -7.05 -2.85 -2.15
CA ALA A 195 -7.95 -3.53 -1.22
C ALA A 195 -9.19 -2.70 -0.89
N THR A 196 -9.01 -1.38 -0.70
CA THR A 196 -10.14 -0.50 -0.41
C THR A 196 -11.05 -0.31 -1.62
N ARG A 197 -10.49 -0.17 -2.82
CA ARG A 197 -11.26 0.02 -4.07
C ARG A 197 -12.00 -1.22 -4.51
N GLU A 198 -11.43 -2.39 -4.26
CA GLU A 198 -12.01 -3.70 -4.60
C GLU A 198 -12.87 -4.27 -3.46
N ALA A 199 -12.96 -3.56 -2.32
CA ALA A 199 -13.59 -4.06 -1.10
C ALA A 199 -13.04 -5.43 -0.63
N ASP A 200 -11.76 -5.72 -0.92
CA ASP A 200 -11.08 -6.93 -0.49
C ASP A 200 -10.62 -6.79 0.97
N TRP A 201 -11.37 -7.43 1.86
CA TRP A 201 -11.11 -7.39 3.29
C TRP A 201 -9.80 -8.06 3.69
N ASN A 202 -9.48 -9.22 3.10
CA ASN A 202 -8.28 -9.98 3.45
C ASN A 202 -7.02 -9.24 3.03
N LEU A 203 -7.04 -8.65 1.84
CA LEU A 203 -5.95 -7.81 1.36
C LEU A 203 -5.84 -6.52 2.18
N HIS A 204 -6.96 -5.94 2.63
CA HIS A 204 -6.93 -4.76 3.48
C HIS A 204 -6.24 -5.05 4.82
N ILE A 205 -6.63 -6.13 5.51
CA ILE A 205 -5.99 -6.52 6.78
C ILE A 205 -4.50 -6.84 6.56
N SER A 206 -4.17 -7.55 5.50
CA SER A 206 -2.77 -7.91 5.19
C SER A 206 -1.91 -6.67 4.94
N SER A 207 -2.41 -5.73 4.12
CA SER A 207 -1.70 -4.48 3.83
C SER A 207 -1.56 -3.58 5.06
N VAL A 208 -2.60 -3.45 5.90
CA VAL A 208 -2.52 -2.73 7.18
C VAL A 208 -1.45 -3.35 8.08
N ARG A 209 -1.42 -4.69 8.22
CA ARG A 209 -0.39 -5.39 8.99
C ARG A 209 1.02 -5.08 8.51
N CYS A 210 1.22 -4.98 7.19
CA CYS A 210 2.51 -4.57 6.61
C CYS A 210 2.85 -3.10 6.87
N MET A 211 1.86 -2.22 7.03
CA MET A 211 2.05 -0.80 7.36
C MET A 211 2.40 -0.55 8.83
N LEU A 212 1.85 -1.35 9.76
CA LEU A 212 1.95 -1.14 11.22
C LEU A 212 3.39 -0.91 11.74
N PRO A 213 4.41 -1.72 11.36
CA PRO A 213 5.78 -1.50 11.85
C PRO A 213 6.32 -0.11 11.50
N TRP A 214 5.94 0.43 10.34
CA TRP A 214 6.40 1.72 9.84
C TRP A 214 5.66 2.87 10.51
N PHE A 215 4.36 2.70 10.78
CA PHE A 215 3.65 3.65 11.60
C PHE A 215 4.26 3.76 13.00
N PHE A 216 4.64 2.63 13.60
CA PHE A 216 5.30 2.62 14.90
C PHE A 216 6.67 3.29 14.85
N ALA A 217 7.53 2.90 13.90
CA ALA A 217 8.90 3.39 13.80
C ALA A 217 9.02 4.89 13.45
N TYR A 218 7.97 5.51 12.90
CA TYR A 218 7.97 6.91 12.46
C TYR A 218 6.97 7.79 13.23
N ASP A 219 6.57 7.36 14.43
CA ASP A 219 5.71 8.10 15.36
C ASP A 219 4.28 8.39 14.85
N HIS A 220 3.77 7.59 13.92
CA HIS A 220 2.36 7.62 13.52
C HIS A 220 1.49 6.78 14.47
N GLN A 221 1.69 6.95 15.79
CA GLN A 221 1.14 6.11 16.86
C GLN A 221 -0.40 6.02 16.83
N ASN A 222 -1.06 7.06 16.34
CA ASN A 222 -2.51 7.11 16.17
C ASN A 222 -3.09 6.01 15.26
N TYR A 223 -2.28 5.42 14.37
CA TYR A 223 -2.64 4.34 13.45
C TYR A 223 -2.16 2.95 13.92
N VAL A 224 -1.52 2.89 15.10
CA VAL A 224 -1.00 1.63 15.70
C VAL A 224 -1.80 1.24 16.94
N ARG A 225 -2.46 2.21 17.60
CA ARG A 225 -3.06 2.02 18.94
C ARG A 225 -4.50 1.49 18.96
N PHE A 226 -5.24 1.60 17.87
CA PHE A 226 -6.69 1.32 17.81
C PHE A 226 -7.00 0.42 16.62
#